data_AF-A0A176S1D2-F1
#
_entry.id   AF-A0A176S1D2-F1
#
_cell.length_a   1.000
_cell.length_b   1.000
_cell.length_c   1.000
_cell.angle_alpha   90.00
_cell.angle_beta   90.00
_cell.angle_gamma   90.00
#
_symmetry.space_group_name_H-M   'P 1'
#
loop_
_entity.id
_entity.type
_entity.pdbx_description
1 polymer ?
#
loop_
_entity_poly.entity_id
_entity_poly.type
_entity_poly.pdbx_seq_one_letter_code
_entity_poly.pdbx_strand_id
1 'polypeptide(L)'
;MATKRWKASAVPGAVNISFLLLKDGPPTGRPISLKVRGDDFSTLRAATDDLEALLATIPGVSDITDTDTQGRMQLSLRLNHQRIQELNISPQELLRTLSIIGDGEIVAEVRDKGEKVELRVRVAKRE
;
A
#
# COMPACT_ATOMS: atom_id res chain seq x y z
N MET A 1 27.68 11.84 -13.80
CA MET A 1 26.38 11.21 -13.45
C MET A 1 26.15 11.04 -11.94
N ALA A 2 27.21 10.93 -11.11
CA ALA A 2 27.09 10.83 -9.64
C ALA A 2 26.34 12.02 -8.99
N THR A 3 26.39 13.21 -9.59
CA THR A 3 25.90 14.46 -9.03
C THR A 3 24.37 14.63 -9.02
N LYS A 4 23.59 13.76 -9.67
CA LYS A 4 22.12 13.84 -9.67
C LYS A 4 21.43 12.87 -8.70
N ARG A 5 22.09 11.78 -8.28
CA ARG A 5 21.51 10.78 -7.37
C ARG A 5 21.22 11.37 -5.98
N TRP A 6 22.13 12.17 -5.43
CA TRP A 6 22.03 12.68 -4.05
C TRP A 6 20.81 13.59 -3.79
N LYS A 7 20.30 14.30 -4.81
CA LYS A 7 19.12 15.16 -4.65
C LYS A 7 17.81 14.37 -4.56
N ALA A 8 17.73 13.21 -5.21
CA ALA A 8 16.53 12.37 -5.15
C ALA A 8 16.45 11.61 -3.82
N SER A 9 17.60 11.20 -3.26
CA SER A 9 17.69 10.57 -1.93
C SER A 9 17.28 11.49 -0.78
N ALA A 10 17.15 12.80 -1.01
CA ALA A 10 16.77 13.79 0.00
C ALA A 10 15.26 14.01 0.12
N VAL A 11 14.41 13.24 -0.58
CA VAL A 11 12.95 13.36 -0.50
C VAL A 11 12.43 12.63 0.75
N PRO A 12 11.86 13.34 1.74
CA PRO A 12 11.29 12.69 2.91
C PRO A 12 10.14 11.74 2.52
N GLY A 13 10.18 10.50 3.00
CA GLY A 13 9.15 9.49 2.74
C GLY A 13 9.27 8.73 1.42
N ALA A 14 10.31 8.97 0.62
CA ALA A 14 10.59 8.15 -0.56
C ALA A 14 11.15 6.77 -0.15
N VAL A 15 10.36 5.71 -0.37
CA VAL A 15 10.74 4.32 -0.02
C VAL A 15 11.47 3.63 -1.18
N ASN A 16 11.12 3.94 -2.43
CA ASN A 16 11.70 3.33 -3.62
C ASN A 16 12.11 4.41 -4.64
N ILE A 17 13.41 4.53 -4.92
CA ILE A 17 13.96 5.48 -5.90
C ILE A 17 14.66 4.69 -7.00
N SER A 18 14.08 4.65 -8.19
CA SER A 18 14.67 4.01 -9.36
C SER A 18 15.16 5.02 -10.39
N PHE A 19 16.34 4.79 -10.97
CA PHE A 19 16.85 5.62 -12.07
C PHE A 19 16.74 4.86 -13.39
N LEU A 20 15.94 5.38 -14.31
CA LEU A 20 15.83 4.83 -15.66
C LEU A 20 16.76 5.61 -16.59
N LEU A 21 17.69 4.92 -17.23
CA LEU A 21 18.44 5.49 -18.35
C LEU A 21 17.53 5.50 -19.57
N LEU A 22 17.20 6.69 -20.08
CA LEU A 22 16.47 6.81 -21.32
C LEU A 22 17.38 6.35 -22.47
N LYS A 23 17.03 5.22 -23.10
CA LYS A 23 17.68 4.70 -24.31
C LYS A 23 16.67 4.80 -25.46
N ASP A 24 17.13 5.18 -26.64
CA ASP A 24 16.29 5.17 -27.84
C ASP A 24 15.93 3.73 -28.20
N GLY A 25 14.63 3.42 -28.14
CA GLY A 25 14.08 2.09 -28.39
C GLY A 25 12.90 1.77 -27.48
N PRO A 26 12.12 0.70 -27.78
CA PRO A 26 11.08 0.23 -26.87
C PRO A 26 11.68 -0.04 -25.49
N PRO A 27 10.97 0.28 -24.39
CA PRO A 27 11.50 0.17 -23.04
C PRO A 27 11.92 -1.27 -22.78
N THR A 28 13.24 -1.51 -22.74
CA THR A 28 13.79 -2.76 -22.25
C THR A 28 13.75 -2.67 -20.73
N GLY A 29 13.04 -3.60 -20.09
CA GLY A 29 12.96 -3.67 -18.63
C GLY A 29 14.33 -3.86 -17.97
N ARG A 30 14.35 -4.13 -16.66
CA ARG A 30 15.62 -4.42 -15.97
C ARG A 30 16.33 -5.62 -16.60
N PRO A 31 17.68 -5.58 -16.77
CA PRO A 31 18.43 -6.67 -17.41
C PRO A 31 18.33 -8.01 -16.67
N ILE A 32 18.13 -7.98 -15.35
CA ILE A 32 18.02 -9.15 -14.48
C ILE A 32 16.77 -8.97 -13.60
N SER A 33 15.97 -10.03 -13.50
CA SER A 33 14.80 -10.10 -12.62
C SER A 33 14.80 -11.46 -11.91
N LEU A 34 14.77 -11.44 -10.59
CA LEU A 34 14.75 -12.62 -9.74
C LEU A 34 13.38 -12.69 -9.05
N LYS A 35 12.77 -13.87 -9.02
CA LYS A 35 11.45 -14.09 -8.42
C LYS A 35 11.52 -15.18 -7.37
N VAL A 36 11.43 -14.78 -6.10
CA VAL A 36 11.30 -15.68 -4.96
C VAL A 36 9.84 -16.14 -4.87
N ARG A 37 9.61 -17.44 -4.66
CA ARG A 37 8.27 -18.04 -4.54
C ARG A 37 8.19 -18.90 -3.28
N GLY A 38 7.05 -18.87 -2.62
CA GLY A 38 6.78 -19.56 -1.36
C GLY A 38 5.44 -19.13 -0.80
N ASP A 39 4.98 -19.81 0.24
CA ASP A 39 3.64 -19.61 0.81
C ASP A 39 3.64 -18.64 2.00
N ASP A 40 4.78 -18.47 2.67
CA ASP A 40 4.92 -17.63 3.85
C ASP A 40 5.68 -16.34 3.55
N PHE A 41 5.02 -15.20 3.77
CA PHE A 41 5.57 -13.88 3.49
C PHE A 41 6.79 -13.54 4.37
N SER A 42 6.82 -14.02 5.62
CA SER A 42 7.94 -13.72 6.51
C SER A 42 9.22 -14.40 6.05
N THR A 43 9.09 -15.64 5.58
CA THR A 43 10.17 -16.44 5.00
C THR A 43 10.61 -15.88 3.66
N LEU A 44 9.67 -15.43 2.82
CA LEU A 44 9.99 -14.78 1.56
C LEU A 44 10.80 -13.49 1.74
N ARG A 45 10.44 -12.67 2.74
CA ARG A 45 11.18 -11.45 3.05
C ARG A 45 12.60 -11.77 3.52
N ALA A 46 12.76 -12.69 4.47
CA ALA A 46 14.09 -13.11 4.93
C ALA A 46 14.96 -13.66 3.78
N ALA A 47 14.40 -14.50 2.92
CA ALA A 47 15.12 -15.04 1.76
C ALA A 47 15.50 -13.96 0.73
N THR A 48 14.69 -12.91 0.60
CA THR A 48 14.95 -11.78 -0.29
C THR A 48 16.03 -10.87 0.28
N ASP A 49 16.01 -10.63 1.60
CA ASP A 49 17.06 -9.91 2.32
C ASP A 49 18.44 -10.61 2.17
N ASP A 50 18.46 -11.94 2.32
CA ASP A 50 19.68 -12.74 2.11
C ASP A 50 20.19 -12.67 0.66
N LEU A 51 19.26 -12.70 -0.30
CA LEU A 51 19.58 -12.59 -1.73
C LEU A 51 20.14 -11.20 -2.07
N GLU A 52 19.55 -10.14 -1.55
CA GLU A 52 20.03 -8.77 -1.71
C GLU A 52 21.44 -8.60 -1.11
N ALA A 53 21.67 -9.15 0.09
CA ALA A 53 22.97 -9.15 0.73
C ALA A 53 24.02 -9.88 -0.12
N LEU A 54 23.69 -11.04 -0.68
CA LEU A 54 24.58 -11.78 -1.58
C LEU A 54 24.89 -10.99 -2.86
N LEU A 55 23.86 -10.45 -3.52
CA LEU A 55 24.00 -9.68 -4.75
C LEU A 55 24.86 -8.43 -4.56
N ALA A 56 24.78 -7.79 -3.39
CA ALA A 56 25.61 -6.63 -3.04
C ALA A 56 27.11 -6.96 -2.96
N THR A 57 27.48 -8.23 -2.78
CA THR A 57 28.90 -8.65 -2.75
C THR A 57 29.51 -8.81 -4.14
N ILE A 58 28.69 -8.93 -5.20
CA ILE A 58 29.16 -9.20 -6.55
C ILE A 58 29.60 -7.89 -7.24
N PRO A 59 30.88 -7.76 -7.64
CA PRO A 59 31.35 -6.58 -8.35
C PRO A 59 30.59 -6.38 -9.68
N GLY A 60 30.04 -5.19 -9.87
CA GLY A 60 29.29 -4.83 -11.08
C GLY A 60 27.76 -4.93 -10.94
N VAL A 61 27.25 -5.51 -9.86
CA VAL A 61 25.82 -5.43 -9.51
C VAL A 61 25.54 -4.07 -8.87
N SER A 62 24.51 -3.38 -9.35
CA SER A 62 24.08 -2.09 -8.82
C SER A 62 22.58 -1.90 -9.05
N ASP A 63 21.96 -0.99 -8.30
CA ASP A 63 20.52 -0.69 -8.39
C ASP A 63 19.62 -1.90 -8.05
N ILE A 64 19.99 -2.65 -7.01
CA ILE A 64 19.14 -3.71 -6.44
C ILE A 64 17.88 -3.05 -5.89
N THR A 65 16.71 -3.64 -6.14
CA THR A 65 15.43 -3.10 -5.68
C THR A 65 14.50 -4.25 -5.37
N ASP A 66 13.97 -4.27 -4.15
CA ASP A 66 12.86 -5.12 -3.79
C ASP A 66 11.52 -4.48 -4.20
N THR A 67 10.63 -5.31 -4.73
CA THR A 67 9.26 -4.93 -5.06
C THR A 67 8.28 -5.18 -3.92
N ASP A 68 8.74 -5.76 -2.81
CA ASP A 68 7.94 -5.85 -1.60
C ASP A 68 7.57 -4.44 -1.12
N THR A 69 6.31 -4.29 -0.72
CA THR A 69 5.80 -3.02 -0.21
C THR A 69 5.44 -3.22 1.23
N GLN A 70 5.87 -2.29 2.09
CA GLN A 70 5.46 -2.33 3.48
C GLN A 70 3.93 -2.33 3.53
N GLY A 71 3.39 -3.29 4.30
CA GLY A 71 1.95 -3.44 4.46
C GLY A 71 1.32 -2.12 4.90
N ARG A 72 0.13 -1.83 4.38
CA ARG A 72 -0.61 -0.63 4.80
C ARG A 72 -0.98 -0.75 6.28
N MET A 73 -0.92 0.36 7.00
CA MET A 73 -1.43 0.40 8.37
C MET A 73 -2.93 0.06 8.36
N GLN A 74 -3.32 -0.98 9.09
CA GLN A 74 -4.70 -1.44 9.17
C GLN A 74 -5.16 -1.45 10.62
N LEU A 75 -6.35 -0.91 10.87
CA LEU A 75 -7.07 -1.08 12.12
C LEU A 75 -7.91 -2.37 12.04
N SER A 76 -7.63 -3.35 12.89
CA SER A 76 -8.40 -4.59 12.97
C SER A 76 -9.35 -4.54 14.18
N LEU A 77 -10.66 -4.63 13.91
CA LEU A 77 -11.71 -4.60 14.93
C LEU A 77 -12.26 -6.01 15.14
N ARG A 78 -12.28 -6.48 16.39
CA ARG A 78 -12.93 -7.75 16.77
C ARG A 78 -14.17 -7.44 17.59
N LEU A 79 -15.33 -7.81 17.06
CA LEU A 79 -16.62 -7.58 17.72
C LEU A 79 -16.87 -8.63 18.80
N ASN A 80 -17.35 -8.18 19.96
CA ASN A 80 -17.84 -9.08 21.00
C ASN A 80 -19.34 -9.35 20.78
N HIS A 81 -19.65 -10.45 20.09
CA HIS A 81 -21.02 -10.82 19.76
C HIS A 81 -21.91 -11.06 20.98
N GLN A 82 -21.36 -11.60 22.06
CA GLN A 82 -22.13 -11.84 23.29
C GLN A 82 -22.62 -10.52 23.89
N ARG A 83 -21.74 -9.51 23.94
CA ARG A 83 -22.08 -8.18 24.46
C ARG A 83 -23.11 -7.45 23.60
N ILE A 84 -23.03 -7.62 22.28
CA ILE A 84 -23.98 -7.03 21.32
C ILE A 84 -25.40 -7.61 21.56
N GLN A 85 -25.49 -8.92 21.78
CA GLN A 85 -26.75 -9.60 22.07
C GLN A 85 -27.31 -9.20 23.44
N GLU A 86 -26.48 -9.13 24.48
CA GLU A 86 -26.87 -8.67 25.82
C GLU A 86 -27.47 -7.25 25.79
N LEU A 87 -26.94 -6.38 24.93
CA LEU A 87 -27.40 -5.00 24.77
C LEU A 87 -28.54 -4.85 23.74
N ASN A 88 -28.99 -5.97 23.14
CA ASN A 88 -30.01 -6.01 22.09
C ASN A 88 -29.72 -5.07 20.91
N ILE A 89 -28.43 -4.91 20.58
CA ILE A 89 -27.97 -4.07 19.47
C ILE A 89 -28.06 -4.88 18.17
N SER A 90 -28.65 -4.28 17.13
CA SER A 90 -28.68 -4.85 15.79
C SER A 90 -27.25 -4.97 15.22
N PRO A 91 -26.77 -6.19 14.87
CA PRO A 91 -25.47 -6.35 14.24
C PRO A 91 -25.35 -5.61 12.91
N GLN A 92 -26.46 -5.51 12.17
CA GLN A 92 -26.52 -4.79 10.90
C GLN A 92 -26.29 -3.29 11.09
N GLU A 93 -26.93 -2.70 12.11
CA GLU A 93 -26.74 -1.29 12.44
C GLU A 93 -25.31 -1.01 12.91
N LEU A 94 -24.76 -1.88 13.76
CA LEU A 94 -23.38 -1.74 14.24
C LEU A 94 -22.37 -1.75 13.09
N LEU A 95 -22.48 -2.73 12.18
CA LEU A 95 -21.57 -2.82 11.02
C LEU A 95 -21.71 -1.59 10.12
N ARG A 96 -22.94 -1.14 9.86
CA ARG A 96 -23.19 0.08 9.09
C ARG A 96 -22.54 1.31 9.74
N THR A 97 -22.70 1.47 11.07
CA THR A 97 -22.07 2.58 11.80
C THR A 97 -20.55 2.52 11.72
N LEU A 98 -19.94 1.34 11.86
CA LEU A 98 -18.48 1.17 11.72
C LEU A 98 -17.99 1.56 10.33
N SER A 99 -18.72 1.16 9.27
CA SER A 99 -18.42 1.57 7.90
C SER A 99 -18.52 3.09 7.70
N ILE A 100 -19.54 3.74 8.27
CA ILE A 100 -19.71 5.20 8.20
C ILE A 100 -18.57 5.95 8.94
N ILE A 101 -18.09 5.41 10.06
CA ILE A 101 -16.96 5.96 10.83
C ILE A 101 -15.65 5.83 10.05
N GLY A 102 -15.41 4.68 9.41
CA GLY A 102 -14.19 4.41 8.66
C GLY A 102 -14.13 5.18 7.34
N ASP A 103 -14.90 4.71 6.36
CA ASP A 103 -14.82 5.21 4.97
C ASP A 103 -15.96 6.17 4.61
N GLY A 104 -17.07 6.09 5.36
CA GLY A 104 -18.35 6.69 5.01
C GLY A 104 -19.23 5.73 4.21
N GLU A 105 -20.48 6.11 3.98
CA GLU A 105 -21.45 5.33 3.23
C GLU A 105 -21.99 6.15 2.06
N ILE A 106 -21.95 5.60 0.84
CA ILE A 106 -22.63 6.22 -0.32
C ILE A 106 -24.12 5.93 -0.20
N VAL A 107 -24.93 6.95 -0.05
CA VAL A 107 -26.39 6.81 0.15
C VAL A 107 -27.19 7.12 -1.11
N ALA A 108 -26.60 7.87 -2.04
CA ALA A 108 -27.24 8.25 -3.29
C ALA A 108 -26.19 8.68 -4.32
N GLU A 109 -26.62 8.73 -5.58
CA GLU A 109 -25.90 9.40 -6.65
C GLU A 109 -26.81 10.52 -7.18
N VAL A 110 -26.27 11.72 -7.31
CA VAL A 110 -27.01 12.88 -7.84
C VAL A 110 -26.31 13.44 -9.06
N ARG A 111 -27.03 14.28 -9.80
CA ARG A 111 -26.46 15.02 -10.92
C ARG A 111 -26.22 16.46 -10.48
N ASP A 112 -24.97 16.87 -10.42
CA ASP A 112 -24.58 18.27 -10.19
C ASP A 112 -23.84 18.77 -11.43
N LYS A 113 -24.26 19.93 -11.96
CA LYS A 113 -23.67 20.58 -13.16
C LYS A 113 -23.47 19.66 -14.38
N GLY A 114 -24.33 18.65 -14.53
CA GLY A 114 -24.25 17.68 -15.64
C GLY A 114 -23.37 16.47 -15.37
N GLU A 115 -22.65 16.44 -14.25
CA GLU A 115 -21.83 15.31 -13.83
C GLU A 115 -22.56 14.47 -12.78
N LYS A 116 -22.30 13.15 -12.79
CA LYS A 116 -22.82 12.23 -11.79
C LYS A 116 -21.88 12.23 -10.59
N VAL A 117 -22.38 12.56 -9.42
CA VAL A 117 -21.61 12.65 -8.17
C VAL A 117 -22.21 11.75 -7.09
N GLU A 118 -21.34 11.13 -6.30
CA GLU A 118 -21.73 10.28 -5.16
C GLU A 118 -21.99 11.14 -3.91
N LEU A 119 -23.14 10.97 -3.28
CA LEU A 119 -23.45 11.51 -1.96
C LEU A 119 -22.98 10.52 -0.89
N ARG A 120 -21.95 10.91 -0.13
CA ARG A 120 -21.36 10.10 0.94
C ARG A 120 -21.62 10.71 2.32
N VAL A 121 -22.20 9.92 3.22
CA VAL A 121 -22.39 10.25 4.63
C VAL A 121 -21.16 9.84 5.43
N ARG A 122 -20.69 10.73 6.31
CA ARG A 122 -19.55 10.50 7.22
C ARG A 122 -19.87 11.04 8.60
N VAL A 123 -19.23 10.49 9.63
CA VAL A 123 -19.32 11.05 10.98
C VAL A 123 -18.61 12.40 11.04
N ALA A 124 -19.23 13.39 11.68
CA ALA A 124 -18.62 14.69 11.90
C ALA A 124 -17.34 14.54 12.72
N LYS A 125 -16.25 15.15 12.27
CA LYS A 125 -15.00 15.19 13.02
C LYS A 125 -15.24 16.00 14.29
N ARG A 126 -15.07 15.39 15.47
CA ARG A 126 -14.97 16.15 16.72
C ARG A 126 -13.60 16.83 16.73
N GLU A 127 -13.59 18.14 16.91
CA GLU A 127 -12.37 18.94 17.15
C GLU A 127 -11.84 18.73 18.57
#